data_AF-A0A7L2S254-F1
#
_entry.id   AF-A0A7L2S254-F1
#
_cell.length_a   1.000
_cell.length_b   1.000
_cell.length_c   1.000
_cell.angle_alpha   90.00
_cell.angle_beta   90.00
_cell.angle_gamma   90.00
#
_symmetry.space_group_name_H-M   'P 1'
#
loop_
_entity.id
_entity.type
_entity.pdbx_description
1 polymer ?
#
loop_
_entity_poly.entity_id
_entity_poly.type
_entity_poly.pdbx_seq_one_letter_code
_entity_poly.pdbx_strand_id
1 'polypeptide(L)'
;LLVSVRRVAPRFSIPPSNHEVMPGGSVNLTCVAVGAPMPYVKWMAGVEELTKEDEMPVGRNVLELNNIMQSANYTCVAISSLGMIEATAQITVKALPKPPTEPLVTETTATSVTLTWDSGNSDPISYYVIQYKPKSLEGQFQEVDGVATTRYSIGGLSPFSEYEFRVIAVNNIGRGPPSELVEARTGEQAPSSPPLKVQARMLSASTMLVQWEQPEEPNGQIRGYRVYYTTDPHLPLSMWQKHNTDDSHLTTVGSLITGTTYSIRVLAFTSVGDGPPSDIIQVKTQQG
;
A
#
# COMPACT_ATOMS: atom_id res chain seq x y z
N LEU A 1 -67.21 37.47 -26.67
CA LEU A 1 -66.22 36.37 -26.60
C LEU A 1 -65.60 36.38 -25.19
N LEU A 2 -66.06 35.50 -24.30
CA LEU A 2 -65.43 35.30 -22.99
C LEU A 2 -64.23 34.37 -23.21
N VAL A 3 -63.02 34.91 -23.17
CA VAL A 3 -61.80 34.10 -23.15
C VAL A 3 -61.71 33.47 -21.76
N SER A 4 -62.02 32.18 -21.65
CA SER A 4 -61.78 31.42 -20.42
C SER A 4 -60.27 31.24 -20.25
N VAL A 5 -59.66 32.07 -19.41
CA VAL A 5 -58.23 31.95 -19.09
C VAL A 5 -58.06 30.70 -18.23
N ARG A 6 -57.48 29.65 -18.82
CA ARG A 6 -57.21 28.38 -18.14
C ARG A 6 -56.27 28.64 -16.96
N ARG A 7 -56.78 28.53 -15.74
CA ARG A 7 -56.02 28.69 -14.50
C ARG A 7 -55.26 27.40 -14.22
N VAL A 8 -53.96 27.52 -13.99
CA VAL A 8 -53.07 26.39 -13.73
C VAL A 8 -52.20 26.75 -12.53
N ALA A 9 -52.35 26.00 -11.43
CA ALA A 9 -51.50 26.12 -10.25
C ALA A 9 -50.02 25.95 -10.62
N PRO A 10 -49.09 26.58 -9.89
CA PRO A 10 -47.67 26.52 -10.22
C PRO A 10 -47.17 25.08 -10.10
N ARG A 11 -46.25 24.70 -10.98
CA ARG A 11 -45.49 23.45 -10.92
C ARG A 11 -44.06 23.68 -11.40
N PHE A 12 -43.11 22.88 -10.92
CA PHE A 12 -41.75 22.92 -11.45
C PHE A 12 -41.70 22.28 -12.84
N SER A 13 -41.16 23.02 -13.81
CA SER A 13 -40.75 22.48 -15.11
C SER A 13 -39.32 21.96 -15.06
N ILE A 14 -38.44 22.63 -14.31
CA ILE A 14 -37.08 22.16 -13.98
C ILE A 14 -36.91 22.38 -12.48
N PRO A 15 -37.04 21.34 -11.65
CA PRO A 15 -36.76 21.44 -10.22
C PRO A 15 -35.25 21.60 -9.99
N PRO A 16 -34.85 22.23 -8.87
CA PRO A 16 -33.45 22.32 -8.51
C PRO A 16 -32.87 20.92 -8.20
N SER A 17 -31.61 20.68 -8.54
CA SER A 17 -30.94 19.38 -8.40
C SER A 17 -29.74 19.44 -7.46
N ASN A 18 -29.48 18.33 -6.77
CA ASN A 18 -28.34 18.20 -5.85
C ASN A 18 -27.02 18.22 -6.62
N HIS A 19 -25.98 18.83 -6.04
CA HIS A 19 -24.66 18.90 -6.63
C HIS A 19 -23.57 18.58 -5.60
N GLU A 20 -22.46 18.02 -6.07
CA GLU A 20 -21.26 17.79 -5.28
C GLU A 20 -20.15 18.71 -5.81
N VAL A 21 -19.49 19.44 -4.90
CA VAL A 21 -18.43 20.39 -5.26
C VAL A 21 -17.21 20.18 -4.37
N MET A 22 -16.03 20.50 -4.88
CA MET A 22 -14.83 20.62 -4.05
C MET A 22 -14.87 21.92 -3.23
N PRO A 23 -14.17 22.00 -2.08
CA PRO A 23 -14.05 23.24 -1.32
C PRO A 23 -13.55 24.40 -2.20
N GLY A 24 -14.22 25.54 -2.13
CA GLY A 24 -13.94 26.72 -2.96
C GLY A 24 -14.53 26.65 -4.38
N GLY A 25 -15.23 25.55 -4.72
CA GLY A 25 -15.91 25.38 -6.00
C GLY A 25 -17.08 26.35 -6.19
N SER A 26 -17.60 26.39 -7.42
CA SER A 26 -18.74 27.22 -7.80
C SER A 26 -19.76 26.41 -8.59
N VAL A 27 -21.05 26.71 -8.44
CA VAL A 27 -22.14 25.99 -9.11
C VAL A 27 -23.34 26.90 -9.33
N ASN A 28 -24.05 26.69 -10.44
CA ASN A 28 -25.27 27.42 -10.78
C ASN A 28 -26.49 26.52 -10.62
N LEU A 29 -27.32 26.82 -9.62
CA LEU A 29 -28.57 26.11 -9.39
C LEU A 29 -29.68 26.75 -10.22
N THR A 30 -30.19 26.02 -11.22
CA THR A 30 -31.31 26.47 -12.05
C THR A 30 -32.63 25.95 -11.53
N CYS A 31 -33.62 26.84 -11.40
CA CYS A 31 -34.99 26.49 -11.06
C CYS A 31 -35.97 27.14 -12.04
N VAL A 32 -36.89 26.34 -12.60
CA VAL A 32 -37.92 26.81 -13.54
C VAL A 32 -39.29 26.31 -13.10
N ALA A 33 -40.23 27.24 -12.94
CA ALA A 33 -41.62 26.97 -12.61
C ALA A 33 -42.56 27.56 -13.65
N VAL A 34 -43.67 26.88 -13.89
CA VAL A 34 -44.67 27.25 -14.90
C VAL A 34 -46.07 27.19 -14.31
N GLY A 35 -46.96 28.07 -14.77
CA GLY A 35 -48.31 28.21 -14.27
C GLY A 35 -49.09 29.26 -15.05
N ALA A 36 -50.38 29.41 -14.75
CA ALA A 36 -51.23 30.45 -15.30
C ALA A 36 -52.10 31.04 -14.18
N PRO A 37 -51.74 32.20 -13.59
CA PRO A 37 -50.65 33.10 -13.99
C PRO A 37 -49.24 32.53 -13.78
N MET A 38 -48.26 33.03 -14.55
CA MET A 38 -46.86 32.58 -14.48
C MET A 38 -46.29 32.91 -13.09
N PRO A 39 -45.67 31.95 -12.38
CA PRO A 39 -45.21 32.17 -11.02
C PRO A 39 -43.92 32.99 -10.97
N TYR A 40 -43.75 33.75 -9.89
CA TYR A 40 -42.45 34.29 -9.49
C TYR A 40 -41.60 33.19 -8.87
N VAL A 41 -40.28 33.29 -9.00
CA VAL A 41 -39.33 32.28 -8.51
C VAL A 41 -38.24 32.94 -7.69
N LYS A 42 -38.10 32.53 -6.42
CA LYS A 42 -37.06 33.03 -5.50
C LYS A 42 -36.26 31.88 -4.88
N TRP A 43 -35.07 32.20 -4.40
CA TRP A 43 -34.20 31.27 -3.67
C TRP A 43 -34.10 31.63 -2.20
N MET A 44 -34.02 30.60 -1.35
CA MET A 44 -33.82 30.71 0.09
C MET A 44 -32.68 29.79 0.55
N ALA A 45 -31.89 30.26 1.52
CA ALA A 45 -30.95 29.44 2.29
C ALA A 45 -31.45 29.30 3.73
N GLY A 46 -32.08 28.17 4.05
CA GLY A 46 -32.81 28.03 5.30
C GLY A 46 -33.95 29.04 5.38
N VAL A 47 -33.83 30.04 6.26
CA VAL A 47 -34.81 31.13 6.45
C VAL A 47 -34.43 32.43 5.75
N GLU A 48 -33.21 32.52 5.22
CA GLU A 48 -32.72 33.72 4.56
C GLU A 48 -33.16 33.77 3.09
N GLU A 49 -33.76 34.88 2.67
CA GLU A 49 -34.11 35.10 1.27
C GLU A 49 -32.89 35.60 0.48
N LEU A 50 -32.50 34.85 -0.55
CA LEU A 50 -31.34 35.16 -1.38
C LEU A 50 -31.70 36.01 -2.60
N THR A 51 -32.97 35.93 -3.05
CA THR A 51 -33.48 36.76 -4.15
C THR A 51 -34.21 37.96 -3.56
N LYS A 52 -33.76 39.17 -3.91
CA LYS A 52 -34.40 40.42 -3.46
C LYS A 52 -35.81 40.53 -4.05
N GLU A 53 -36.75 41.08 -3.26
CA GLU A 53 -38.15 41.21 -3.65
C GLU A 53 -38.35 42.08 -4.90
N ASP A 54 -37.59 43.19 -5.00
CA ASP A 54 -37.66 44.13 -6.13
C ASP A 54 -37.13 43.56 -7.46
N GLU A 55 -36.35 42.47 -7.40
CA GLU A 55 -35.68 41.84 -8.56
C GLU A 55 -36.20 40.41 -8.80
N MET A 56 -37.36 40.04 -8.25
CA MET A 56 -37.86 38.67 -8.30
C MET A 56 -38.24 38.26 -9.74
N PRO A 57 -37.54 37.28 -10.34
CA PRO A 57 -37.78 36.90 -11.71
C PRO A 57 -39.03 36.03 -11.85
N VAL A 58 -39.63 36.08 -13.04
CA VAL A 58 -40.83 35.29 -13.39
C VAL A 58 -40.41 34.02 -14.12
N GLY A 59 -40.91 32.88 -13.65
CA GLY A 59 -40.80 31.58 -14.31
C GLY A 59 -39.44 30.88 -14.21
N ARG A 60 -38.32 31.62 -14.19
CA ARG A 60 -36.96 31.05 -14.12
C ARG A 60 -36.05 31.88 -13.22
N ASN A 61 -35.33 31.22 -12.32
CA ASN A 61 -34.30 31.83 -11.50
C ASN A 61 -33.06 30.93 -11.43
N VAL A 62 -31.86 31.53 -11.51
CA VAL A 62 -30.59 30.83 -11.38
C VAL A 62 -29.83 31.43 -10.20
N LEU A 63 -29.51 30.59 -9.21
CA LEU A 63 -28.66 30.98 -8.09
C LEU A 63 -27.21 30.62 -8.40
N GLU A 64 -26.35 31.63 -8.48
CA GLU A 64 -24.91 31.46 -8.68
C GLU A 64 -24.23 31.39 -7.30
N LEU A 65 -23.68 30.22 -6.98
CA LEU A 65 -22.94 30.00 -5.74
C LEU A 65 -21.46 29.95 -6.06
N ASN A 66 -20.68 30.83 -5.44
CA ASN A 66 -19.23 30.92 -5.63
C ASN A 66 -18.50 30.66 -4.31
N ASN A 67 -17.30 30.09 -4.38
CA ASN A 67 -16.42 29.84 -3.24
C ASN A 67 -17.10 29.04 -2.10
N ILE A 68 -17.72 27.90 -2.44
CA ILE A 68 -18.53 27.10 -1.51
C ILE A 68 -17.60 26.32 -0.57
N MET A 69 -17.69 26.59 0.73
CA MET A 69 -16.83 25.98 1.75
C MET A 69 -17.53 24.93 2.61
N GLN A 70 -18.85 24.97 2.70
CA GLN A 70 -19.64 24.09 3.56
C GLN A 70 -20.87 23.57 2.80
N SER A 71 -21.28 22.34 3.11
CA SER A 71 -22.50 21.75 2.59
C SER A 71 -23.72 22.49 3.10
N ALA A 72 -24.67 22.80 2.22
CA ALA A 72 -25.87 23.57 2.56
C ALA A 72 -27.05 23.19 1.66
N ASN A 73 -28.26 23.47 2.15
CA ASN A 73 -29.51 23.26 1.41
C ASN A 73 -30.05 24.60 0.91
N TYR A 74 -30.44 24.63 -0.36
CA TYR A 74 -31.03 25.79 -1.02
C TYR A 74 -32.42 25.45 -1.52
N THR A 75 -33.42 26.23 -1.11
CA THR A 75 -34.82 26.01 -1.46
C THR A 75 -35.26 26.99 -2.52
N CYS A 76 -35.73 26.48 -3.65
CA CYS A 76 -36.41 27.27 -4.66
C CYS A 76 -37.91 27.32 -4.34
N VAL A 77 -38.46 28.53 -4.26
CA VAL A 77 -39.88 28.79 -3.98
C VAL A 77 -40.52 29.43 -5.22
N ALA A 78 -41.61 28.84 -5.70
CA ALA A 78 -42.38 29.39 -6.80
C ALA A 78 -43.80 29.78 -6.35
N ILE A 79 -44.19 31.02 -6.60
CA ILE A 79 -45.40 31.64 -6.04
C ILE A 79 -46.25 32.25 -7.14
N SER A 80 -47.56 31.98 -7.11
CA SER A 80 -48.56 32.63 -7.94
C SER A 80 -49.81 32.96 -7.11
N SER A 81 -50.78 33.67 -7.70
CA SER A 81 -52.08 33.91 -7.05
C SER A 81 -52.87 32.62 -6.78
N LEU A 82 -52.44 31.47 -7.30
CA LEU A 82 -53.10 30.17 -7.14
C LEU A 82 -52.39 29.25 -6.14
N GLY A 83 -51.25 29.67 -5.56
CA GLY A 83 -50.54 28.90 -4.55
C GLY A 83 -49.02 29.07 -4.61
N MET A 84 -48.36 28.36 -3.70
CA MET A 84 -46.91 28.33 -3.50
C MET A 84 -46.43 26.88 -3.49
N ILE A 85 -45.29 26.62 -4.14
CA ILE A 85 -44.60 25.33 -4.12
C ILE A 85 -43.12 25.53 -3.83
N GLU A 86 -42.48 24.53 -3.25
CA GLU A 86 -41.07 24.57 -2.87
C GLU A 86 -40.35 23.29 -3.31
N ALA A 87 -39.08 23.41 -3.64
CA ALA A 87 -38.19 22.29 -3.89
C ALA A 87 -36.77 22.64 -3.42
N THR A 88 -36.09 21.69 -2.79
CA THR A 88 -34.77 21.90 -2.19
C THR A 88 -33.70 21.15 -2.97
N ALA A 89 -32.58 21.82 -3.22
CA ALA A 89 -31.33 21.21 -3.68
C ALA A 89 -30.30 21.22 -2.54
N GLN A 90 -29.64 20.08 -2.35
CA GLN A 90 -28.51 19.93 -1.45
C GLN A 90 -27.20 20.13 -2.22
N ILE A 91 -26.38 21.05 -1.74
CA ILE A 91 -24.97 21.19 -2.15
C ILE A 91 -24.12 20.45 -1.14
N THR A 92 -23.36 19.45 -1.59
CA THR A 92 -22.45 18.69 -0.74
C THR A 92 -21.01 19.04 -1.10
N VAL A 93 -20.23 19.50 -0.13
CA VAL A 93 -18.80 19.72 -0.31
C VAL A 93 -18.06 18.42 -0.04
N LYS A 94 -17.49 17.81 -1.08
CA LYS A 94 -16.64 16.61 -0.95
C LYS A 94 -15.18 16.97 -1.17
N ALA A 95 -14.33 16.44 -0.30
CA ALA A 95 -12.89 16.60 -0.38
C ALA A 95 -12.23 15.28 -0.80
N LEU A 96 -10.94 15.37 -1.14
CA LEU A 96 -10.09 14.18 -1.16
C LEU A 96 -10.11 13.52 0.22
N PRO A 97 -9.95 12.19 0.30
CA PRO A 97 -9.83 11.50 1.58
C PRO A 97 -8.69 12.08 2.42
N LYS A 98 -8.86 12.06 3.73
CA LYS A 98 -7.76 12.25 4.68
C LYS A 98 -6.82 11.04 4.62
N PRO A 99 -5.55 11.19 5.08
CA PRO A 99 -4.69 10.04 5.26
C PRO A 99 -5.39 8.97 6.13
N PRO A 100 -5.30 7.68 5.77
CA PRO A 100 -5.57 6.61 6.72
C PRO A 100 -4.71 6.76 7.99
N THR A 101 -5.09 6.06 9.05
CA THR A 101 -4.22 5.96 10.22
C THR A 101 -2.89 5.30 9.86
N GLU A 102 -1.87 5.52 10.69
CA GLU A 102 -0.62 4.76 10.57
C GLU A 102 -0.93 3.25 10.50
N PRO A 103 -0.50 2.55 9.44
CA PRO A 103 -0.78 1.14 9.28
C PRO A 103 -0.04 0.30 10.32
N LEU A 104 -0.73 -0.69 10.87
CA LEU A 104 -0.20 -1.63 11.85
C LEU A 104 0.24 -2.91 11.15
N VAL A 105 1.46 -3.36 11.45
CA VAL A 105 1.97 -4.68 11.03
C VAL A 105 1.38 -5.75 11.96
N THR A 106 0.58 -6.66 11.40
CA THR A 106 -0.13 -7.68 12.20
C THR A 106 0.45 -9.08 12.05
N GLU A 107 0.95 -9.41 10.86
CA GLU A 107 1.56 -10.71 10.57
C GLU A 107 2.74 -10.50 9.63
N THR A 108 3.78 -11.30 9.82
CA THR A 108 4.98 -11.27 8.99
C THR A 108 5.43 -12.69 8.70
N THR A 109 5.73 -12.96 7.43
CA THR A 109 6.43 -14.17 7.00
C THR A 109 7.79 -13.79 6.43
N ALA A 110 8.57 -14.77 5.96
CA ALA A 110 9.81 -14.49 5.25
C ALA A 110 9.61 -13.74 3.93
N THR A 111 8.42 -13.77 3.33
CA THR A 111 8.19 -13.18 1.99
C THR A 111 6.93 -12.32 1.91
N SER A 112 6.29 -12.06 3.04
CA SER A 112 5.10 -11.22 3.11
C SER A 112 4.97 -10.45 4.42
N VAL A 113 4.30 -9.30 4.34
CA VAL A 113 3.92 -8.47 5.48
C VAL A 113 2.42 -8.16 5.36
N THR A 114 1.68 -8.40 6.43
CA THR A 114 0.25 -8.08 6.52
C THR A 114 0.03 -6.80 7.30
N LEU A 115 -0.59 -5.82 6.65
CA LEU A 115 -0.94 -4.53 7.22
C LEU A 115 -2.43 -4.47 7.53
N THR A 116 -2.79 -3.78 8.61
CA THR A 116 -4.15 -3.35 8.93
C THR A 116 -4.16 -1.87 9.28
N TRP A 117 -5.18 -1.13 8.88
CA TRP A 117 -5.30 0.30 9.17
C TRP A 117 -6.77 0.68 9.45
N ASP A 118 -7.00 1.87 9.96
CA ASP A 118 -8.33 2.47 9.97
C ASP A 118 -8.43 3.54 8.86
N SER A 119 -9.65 3.73 8.34
CA SER A 119 -9.87 4.67 7.26
C SER A 119 -9.56 6.12 7.64
N GLY A 120 -9.76 6.51 8.91
CA GLY A 120 -9.65 7.91 9.35
C GLY A 120 -10.66 8.88 8.70
N ASN A 121 -11.62 8.36 7.94
CA ASN A 121 -12.54 9.14 7.12
C ASN A 121 -14.00 8.84 7.51
N SER A 122 -14.82 9.90 7.63
CA SER A 122 -16.27 9.75 7.87
C SER A 122 -17.03 9.36 6.61
N ASP A 123 -16.56 9.84 5.46
CA ASP A 123 -17.16 9.56 4.16
C ASP A 123 -16.66 8.22 3.61
N PRO A 124 -17.48 7.50 2.83
CA PRO A 124 -17.10 6.22 2.24
C PRO A 124 -15.84 6.34 1.37
N ILE A 125 -14.90 5.41 1.59
CA ILE A 125 -13.70 5.23 0.76
C ILE A 125 -14.00 4.18 -0.31
N SER A 126 -13.61 4.46 -1.55
CA SER A 126 -13.82 3.55 -2.68
C SER A 126 -12.82 2.39 -2.64
N TYR A 127 -11.54 2.68 -2.41
CA TYR A 127 -10.46 1.70 -2.23
C TYR A 127 -9.20 2.37 -1.64
N TYR A 128 -8.16 1.57 -1.39
CA TYR A 128 -6.86 2.01 -0.89
C TYR A 128 -5.74 1.66 -1.88
N VAL A 129 -4.67 2.45 -1.83
CA VAL A 129 -3.40 2.17 -2.49
C VAL A 129 -2.34 1.97 -1.41
N ILE A 130 -1.65 0.84 -1.45
CA ILE A 130 -0.52 0.57 -0.55
C ILE A 130 0.76 0.89 -1.30
N GLN A 131 1.57 1.76 -0.73
CA GLN A 131 2.90 2.08 -1.23
C GLN A 131 3.95 1.37 -0.37
N TYR A 132 4.91 0.70 -0.99
CA TYR A 132 6.00 0.04 -0.29
C TYR A 132 7.33 0.10 -1.04
N LYS A 133 8.44 0.04 -0.31
CA LYS A 133 9.80 -0.09 -0.89
C LYS A 133 10.77 -0.68 0.13
N PRO A 134 11.90 -1.28 -0.32
CA PRO A 134 12.99 -1.62 0.60
C PRO A 134 13.49 -0.35 1.31
N LYS A 135 13.74 -0.42 2.61
CA LYS A 135 14.20 0.72 3.41
C LYS A 135 15.54 1.27 2.94
N SER A 136 16.41 0.40 2.42
CA SER A 136 17.70 0.78 1.85
C SER A 136 17.62 1.53 0.52
N LEU A 137 16.45 1.53 -0.14
CA LEU A 137 16.26 2.14 -1.44
C LEU A 137 15.69 3.56 -1.30
N GLU A 138 16.48 4.55 -1.72
CA GLU A 138 15.97 5.90 -1.94
C GLU A 138 15.18 5.97 -3.27
N GLY A 139 14.13 6.79 -3.30
CA GLY A 139 13.32 6.99 -4.50
C GLY A 139 11.89 6.47 -4.40
N GLN A 140 11.38 5.92 -5.51
CA GLN A 140 9.96 5.68 -5.72
C GLN A 140 9.44 4.45 -4.99
N PHE A 141 8.22 4.56 -4.47
CA PHE A 141 7.46 3.44 -3.91
C PHE A 141 6.87 2.59 -5.02
N GLN A 142 6.87 1.27 -4.82
CA GLN A 142 5.99 0.35 -5.56
C GLN A 142 4.56 0.50 -5.03
N GLU A 143 3.56 0.19 -5.86
CA GLU A 143 2.15 0.35 -5.53
C GLU A 143 1.36 -0.94 -5.69
N VAL A 144 0.52 -1.23 -4.70
CA VAL A 144 -0.61 -2.13 -4.81
C VAL A 144 -1.87 -1.28 -4.84
N ASP A 145 -2.52 -1.21 -5.99
CA ASP A 145 -3.72 -0.41 -6.22
C ASP A 145 -5.01 -1.23 -6.06
N GLY A 146 -6.14 -0.57 -5.81
CA GLY A 146 -7.46 -1.20 -5.79
C GLY A 146 -7.76 -2.06 -4.56
N VAL A 147 -7.10 -1.84 -3.42
CA VAL A 147 -7.34 -2.61 -2.19
C VAL A 147 -8.67 -2.19 -1.56
N ALA A 148 -9.68 -3.07 -1.59
CA ALA A 148 -11.04 -2.75 -1.14
C ALA A 148 -11.25 -2.82 0.38
N THR A 149 -10.33 -3.43 1.12
CA THR A 149 -10.43 -3.68 2.57
C THR A 149 -9.37 -2.91 3.35
N THR A 150 -9.54 -2.82 4.67
CA THR A 150 -8.58 -2.19 5.59
C THR A 150 -7.55 -3.17 6.17
N ARG A 151 -7.36 -4.30 5.49
CA ARG A 151 -6.38 -5.34 5.77
C ARG A 151 -5.87 -5.89 4.45
N TYR A 152 -4.55 -6.04 4.32
CA TYR A 152 -3.93 -6.59 3.10
C TYR A 152 -2.58 -7.23 3.40
N SER A 153 -2.26 -8.33 2.70
CA SER A 153 -0.96 -9.01 2.79
C SER A 153 -0.15 -8.75 1.53
N ILE A 154 0.95 -8.02 1.67
CA ILE A 154 1.90 -7.72 0.60
C ILE A 154 2.87 -8.90 0.54
N GLY A 155 2.81 -9.69 -0.53
CA GLY A 155 3.70 -10.82 -0.78
C GLY A 155 4.85 -10.48 -1.75
N GLY A 156 5.71 -11.46 -2.02
CA GLY A 156 6.83 -11.30 -2.96
C GLY A 156 7.98 -10.44 -2.42
N LEU A 157 8.06 -10.28 -1.11
CA LEU A 157 9.14 -9.56 -0.44
C LEU A 157 10.37 -10.46 -0.25
N SER A 158 11.56 -9.86 -0.17
CA SER A 158 12.79 -10.58 0.10
C SER A 158 12.88 -11.00 1.57
N PRO A 159 13.38 -12.20 1.90
CA PRO A 159 13.64 -12.62 3.28
C PRO A 159 14.60 -11.71 4.03
N PHE A 160 14.41 -11.63 5.35
CA PHE A 160 15.23 -10.87 6.28
C PHE A 160 15.57 -9.44 5.83
N SER A 161 14.61 -8.78 5.17
CA SER A 161 14.78 -7.47 4.54
C SER A 161 13.85 -6.45 5.17
N GLU A 162 14.34 -5.22 5.35
CA GLU A 162 13.56 -4.11 5.91
C GLU A 162 12.82 -3.36 4.80
N TYR A 163 11.54 -3.08 5.04
CA TYR A 163 10.66 -2.37 4.14
C TYR A 163 9.95 -1.23 4.85
N GLU A 164 9.67 -0.18 4.09
CA GLU A 164 8.82 0.95 4.47
C GLU A 164 7.48 0.83 3.74
N PHE A 165 6.38 1.06 4.45
CA PHE A 165 5.03 1.00 3.92
C PHE A 165 4.21 2.23 4.31
N ARG A 166 3.28 2.64 3.44
CA ARG A 166 2.23 3.62 3.75
C ARG A 166 0.98 3.34 2.94
N VAL A 167 -0.16 3.83 3.41
CA VAL A 167 -1.46 3.60 2.79
C VAL A 167 -2.09 4.92 2.37
N ILE A 168 -2.76 4.93 1.23
CA ILE A 168 -3.47 6.09 0.69
C ILE A 168 -4.94 5.68 0.46
N ALA A 169 -5.87 6.50 0.92
CA ALA A 169 -7.29 6.34 0.64
C ALA A 169 -7.69 7.03 -0.67
N VAL A 170 -8.63 6.42 -1.40
CA VAL A 170 -9.17 6.94 -2.66
C VAL A 170 -10.69 6.94 -2.59
N ASN A 171 -11.31 8.07 -2.92
CA ASN A 171 -12.76 8.18 -3.10
C ASN A 171 -13.09 8.61 -4.54
N ASN A 172 -14.37 8.86 -4.82
CA ASN A 172 -14.83 9.26 -6.15
C ASN A 172 -14.31 10.64 -6.62
N ILE A 173 -13.72 11.44 -5.73
CA ILE A 173 -13.04 12.70 -6.08
C ILE A 173 -11.60 12.42 -6.50
N GLY A 174 -10.91 11.53 -5.78
CA GLY A 174 -9.55 11.12 -6.12
C GLY A 174 -8.73 10.62 -4.94
N ARG A 175 -7.41 10.66 -5.14
CA ARG A 175 -6.40 10.14 -4.22
C ARG A 175 -6.05 11.15 -3.12
N GLY A 176 -6.19 10.73 -1.87
CA GLY A 176 -5.76 11.52 -0.71
C GLY A 176 -4.23 11.52 -0.51
N PRO A 177 -3.73 12.26 0.48
CA PRO A 177 -2.35 12.13 0.95
C PRO A 177 -2.08 10.75 1.61
N PRO A 178 -0.82 10.30 1.65
CA PRO A 178 -0.44 9.06 2.33
C PRO A 178 -0.51 9.18 3.85
N SER A 179 -0.73 8.04 4.51
CA SER A 179 -0.49 7.86 5.94
C SER A 179 0.99 8.09 6.29
N GLU A 180 1.26 8.15 7.59
CA GLU A 180 2.62 7.98 8.11
C GLU A 180 3.20 6.63 7.68
N LEU A 181 4.53 6.58 7.64
CA LEU A 181 5.29 5.38 7.29
C LEU A 181 5.31 4.40 8.47
N VAL A 182 5.14 3.12 8.16
CA VAL A 182 5.47 2.02 9.07
C VAL A 182 6.63 1.22 8.49
N GLU A 183 7.53 0.77 9.35
CA GLU A 183 8.63 -0.11 8.97
C GLU A 183 8.36 -1.55 9.42
N ALA A 184 8.76 -2.52 8.61
CA ALA A 184 8.74 -3.93 8.99
C ALA A 184 9.94 -4.66 8.41
N ARG A 185 10.44 -5.66 9.14
CA ARG A 185 11.43 -6.62 8.62
C ARG A 185 10.76 -7.95 8.37
N THR A 186 10.94 -8.51 7.18
CA THR A 186 10.49 -9.87 6.86
C THR A 186 11.24 -10.94 7.67
N GLY A 187 10.63 -12.10 7.87
CA GLY A 187 11.22 -13.21 8.62
C GLY A 187 12.48 -13.80 7.97
N GLU A 188 13.24 -14.57 8.75
CA GLU A 188 14.39 -15.33 8.25
C GLU A 188 13.94 -16.54 7.40
N GLN A 189 14.82 -16.99 6.52
CA GLN A 189 14.80 -18.27 5.81
C GLN A 189 16.19 -18.91 5.85
N ALA A 190 16.28 -20.18 5.46
CA ALA A 190 17.59 -20.78 5.19
C ALA A 190 18.28 -20.05 4.01
N PRO A 191 19.61 -19.97 3.99
CA PRO A 191 20.33 -19.40 2.84
C PRO A 191 19.94 -20.13 1.56
N SER A 192 19.65 -19.40 0.47
CA SER A 192 19.31 -20.01 -0.82
C SER A 192 20.52 -20.17 -1.76
N SER A 193 21.67 -19.62 -1.37
CA SER A 193 22.94 -19.75 -2.09
C SER A 193 24.04 -20.33 -1.18
N PRO A 194 25.07 -20.97 -1.77
CA PRO A 194 26.18 -21.50 -1.00
C PRO A 194 27.21 -20.42 -0.64
N PRO A 195 28.11 -20.67 0.32
CA PRO A 195 29.29 -19.85 0.55
C PRO A 195 30.14 -19.69 -0.72
N LEU A 196 30.63 -18.47 -0.94
CA LEU A 196 31.41 -18.12 -2.12
C LEU A 196 32.90 -18.37 -1.90
N LYS A 197 33.66 -18.42 -3.00
CA LYS A 197 35.14 -18.48 -3.03
C LYS A 197 35.75 -19.45 -2.01
N VAL A 198 35.16 -20.63 -1.87
CA VAL A 198 35.68 -21.67 -0.96
C VAL A 198 37.07 -22.07 -1.41
N GLN A 199 38.03 -21.97 -0.50
CA GLN A 199 39.43 -22.30 -0.72
C GLN A 199 39.95 -23.14 0.44
N ALA A 200 40.84 -24.07 0.14
CA ALA A 200 41.53 -24.87 1.14
C ALA A 200 43.03 -24.94 0.83
N ARG A 201 43.85 -24.90 1.89
CA ARG A 201 45.30 -25.10 1.80
C ARG A 201 45.82 -25.88 3.00
N MET A 202 46.90 -26.62 2.81
CA MET A 202 47.54 -27.34 3.91
C MET A 202 48.30 -26.38 4.82
N LEU A 203 48.16 -26.56 6.14
CA LEU A 203 48.99 -25.93 7.17
C LEU A 203 50.10 -26.88 7.66
N SER A 204 49.82 -28.17 7.69
CA SER A 204 50.76 -29.25 8.00
C SER A 204 50.41 -30.49 7.16
N ALA A 205 51.12 -31.60 7.34
CA ALA A 205 50.79 -32.85 6.67
C ALA A 205 49.39 -33.41 7.04
N SER A 206 48.85 -33.05 8.21
CA SER A 206 47.58 -33.58 8.74
C SER A 206 46.53 -32.51 9.07
N THR A 207 46.77 -31.24 8.74
CA THR A 207 45.87 -30.13 9.05
C THR A 207 45.72 -29.20 7.86
N MET A 208 44.48 -28.95 7.46
CA MET A 208 44.14 -27.98 6.42
C MET A 208 43.46 -26.74 7.01
N LEU A 209 43.67 -25.61 6.37
CA LEU A 209 42.90 -24.37 6.55
C LEU A 209 41.85 -24.29 5.45
N VAL A 210 40.61 -24.04 5.82
CA VAL A 210 39.49 -23.82 4.90
C VAL A 210 38.95 -22.41 5.13
N GLN A 211 38.72 -21.66 4.04
CA GLN A 211 38.20 -20.30 4.07
C GLN A 211 37.15 -20.10 2.99
N TRP A 212 36.24 -19.16 3.20
CA TRP A 212 35.13 -18.86 2.30
C TRP A 212 34.68 -17.41 2.45
N GLU A 213 33.78 -17.00 1.57
CA GLU A 213 33.01 -15.76 1.67
C GLU A 213 31.53 -16.09 1.92
N GLN A 214 30.80 -15.11 2.47
CA GLN A 214 29.38 -15.25 2.77
C GLN A 214 28.55 -15.54 1.48
N PRO A 215 27.44 -16.30 1.58
CA PRO A 215 26.53 -16.47 0.44
C PRO A 215 25.93 -15.14 -0.05
N GLU A 216 25.59 -15.06 -1.34
CA GLU A 216 24.92 -13.89 -1.95
C GLU A 216 23.51 -13.66 -1.38
N GLU A 217 22.83 -14.75 -1.07
CA GLU A 217 21.45 -14.80 -0.57
C GLU A 217 21.41 -15.50 0.80
N PRO A 218 21.82 -14.81 1.88
CA PRO A 218 21.86 -15.38 3.23
C PRO A 218 20.45 -15.58 3.80
N ASN A 219 19.46 -14.81 3.35
CA ASN A 219 18.05 -14.85 3.75
C ASN A 219 17.75 -14.78 5.27
N GLY A 220 18.75 -14.42 6.07
CA GLY A 220 18.68 -14.44 7.52
C GLY A 220 20.02 -14.06 8.12
N GLN A 221 20.10 -14.10 9.45
CA GLN A 221 21.35 -13.93 10.15
C GLN A 221 22.11 -15.27 10.12
N ILE A 222 23.29 -15.29 9.50
CA ILE A 222 24.15 -16.47 9.50
C ILE A 222 24.51 -16.82 10.95
N ARG A 223 24.19 -18.05 11.35
CA ARG A 223 24.52 -18.59 12.69
C ARG A 223 25.85 -19.33 12.68
N GLY A 224 26.28 -19.75 11.50
CA GLY A 224 27.60 -20.28 11.26
C GLY A 224 27.67 -21.06 9.96
N TYR A 225 28.74 -21.84 9.86
CA TYR A 225 29.07 -22.64 8.69
C TYR A 225 29.33 -24.09 9.05
N ARG A 226 29.26 -24.96 8.05
CA ARG A 226 29.59 -26.39 8.21
C ARG A 226 30.47 -26.84 7.06
N VAL A 227 31.68 -27.28 7.41
CA VAL A 227 32.65 -27.84 6.47
C VAL A 227 32.44 -29.35 6.42
N TYR A 228 32.11 -29.86 5.24
CA TYR A 228 32.07 -31.28 4.95
C TYR A 228 33.33 -31.69 4.20
N TYR A 229 33.93 -32.81 4.58
CA TYR A 229 35.13 -33.33 3.95
C TYR A 229 35.14 -34.87 3.91
N THR A 230 35.70 -35.43 2.84
CA THR A 230 35.76 -36.90 2.63
C THR A 230 36.91 -37.26 1.70
N THR A 231 37.37 -38.51 1.75
CA THR A 231 38.27 -39.10 0.76
C THR A 231 37.51 -39.78 -0.39
N ASP A 232 36.22 -40.05 -0.21
CA ASP A 232 35.33 -40.62 -1.23
C ASP A 232 34.16 -39.65 -1.53
N PRO A 233 34.27 -38.83 -2.59
CA PRO A 233 33.26 -37.84 -2.95
C PRO A 233 31.98 -38.44 -3.53
N HIS A 234 31.94 -39.74 -3.82
CA HIS A 234 30.74 -40.41 -4.34
C HIS A 234 29.74 -40.77 -3.24
N LEU A 235 30.16 -40.72 -1.97
CA LEU A 235 29.26 -40.88 -0.83
C LEU A 235 28.27 -39.72 -0.71
N PRO A 236 27.04 -39.95 -0.21
CA PRO A 236 26.11 -38.88 0.08
C PRO A 236 26.69 -37.94 1.15
N LEU A 237 26.37 -36.64 1.06
CA LEU A 237 26.93 -35.61 1.96
C LEU A 237 26.70 -35.92 3.45
N SER A 238 25.61 -36.60 3.79
CA SER A 238 25.29 -37.03 5.16
C SER A 238 26.31 -38.02 5.76
N MET A 239 27.09 -38.71 4.92
CA MET A 239 28.16 -39.62 5.33
C MET A 239 29.53 -38.97 5.35
N TRP A 240 29.68 -37.75 4.84
CA TRP A 240 30.95 -37.03 4.89
C TRP A 240 31.27 -36.63 6.34
N GLN A 241 32.55 -36.50 6.66
CA GLN A 241 32.95 -35.93 7.94
C GLN A 241 32.54 -34.46 7.97
N LYS A 242 32.11 -33.97 9.13
CA LYS A 242 31.59 -32.60 9.30
C LYS A 242 32.28 -31.87 10.44
N HIS A 243 32.53 -30.58 10.22
CA HIS A 243 33.06 -29.67 11.23
C HIS A 243 32.19 -28.41 11.25
N ASN A 244 31.58 -28.11 12.40
CA ASN A 244 30.78 -26.91 12.58
C ASN A 244 31.67 -25.73 12.95
N THR A 245 31.29 -24.56 12.49
CA THR A 245 31.97 -23.30 12.73
C THR A 245 30.91 -22.26 13.11
N ASP A 246 31.30 -21.27 13.90
CA ASP A 246 30.52 -20.06 14.16
C ASP A 246 30.42 -19.20 12.88
N ASP A 247 29.99 -17.94 13.00
CA ASP A 247 29.98 -16.97 11.89
C ASP A 247 31.38 -16.46 11.54
N SER A 248 32.39 -17.33 11.64
CA SER A 248 33.73 -17.07 11.13
C SER A 248 33.87 -17.58 9.71
N HIS A 249 34.67 -16.87 8.92
CA HIS A 249 34.85 -17.13 7.48
C HIS A 249 36.04 -18.06 7.19
N LEU A 250 36.58 -18.70 8.24
CA LEU A 250 37.80 -19.48 8.20
C LEU A 250 37.87 -20.44 9.39
N THR A 251 38.25 -21.69 9.13
CA THR A 251 38.52 -22.68 10.17
C THR A 251 39.67 -23.62 9.79
N THR A 252 40.18 -24.37 10.76
CA THR A 252 41.16 -25.43 10.56
C THR A 252 40.56 -26.80 10.81
N VAL A 253 40.82 -27.75 9.92
CA VAL A 253 40.41 -29.16 10.05
C VAL A 253 41.66 -30.02 10.16
N GLY A 254 41.83 -30.66 11.31
CA GLY A 254 42.97 -31.52 11.64
C GLY A 254 42.69 -33.00 11.49
N SER A 255 43.63 -33.83 11.95
CA SER A 255 43.54 -35.30 11.96
C SER A 255 43.30 -35.93 10.58
N LEU A 256 43.85 -35.31 9.54
CA LEU A 256 43.77 -35.80 8.16
C LEU A 256 44.84 -36.85 7.89
N ILE A 257 44.51 -37.82 7.04
CA ILE A 257 45.45 -38.83 6.56
C ILE A 257 46.43 -38.16 5.58
N THR A 258 47.72 -38.36 5.78
CA THR A 258 48.78 -37.81 4.93
C THR A 258 48.78 -38.43 3.52
N GLY A 259 49.32 -37.73 2.52
CA GLY A 259 49.37 -38.20 1.13
C GLY A 259 48.02 -38.46 0.44
N THR A 260 46.90 -38.02 1.02
CA THR A 260 45.53 -38.34 0.60
C THR A 260 44.81 -37.10 0.05
N THR A 261 44.00 -37.28 -0.99
CA THR A 261 43.15 -36.21 -1.54
C THR A 261 41.81 -36.18 -0.80
N TYR A 262 41.49 -35.03 -0.22
CA TYR A 262 40.19 -34.76 0.38
C TYR A 262 39.36 -33.89 -0.55
N SER A 263 38.08 -34.24 -0.71
CA SER A 263 37.04 -33.41 -1.30
C SER A 263 36.32 -32.64 -0.21
N ILE A 264 36.05 -31.36 -0.42
CA ILE A 264 35.51 -30.43 0.58
C ILE A 264 34.31 -29.69 0.00
N ARG A 265 33.27 -29.51 0.81
CA ARG A 265 32.14 -28.59 0.57
C ARG A 265 31.86 -27.78 1.82
N VAL A 266 31.39 -26.55 1.67
CA VAL A 266 30.99 -25.71 2.80
C VAL A 266 29.54 -25.26 2.58
N LEU A 267 28.72 -25.28 3.63
CA LEU A 267 27.41 -24.63 3.64
C LEU A 267 27.31 -23.62 4.78
N ALA A 268 26.41 -22.66 4.65
CA ALA A 268 26.00 -21.75 5.70
C ALA A 268 24.63 -22.16 6.25
N PHE A 269 24.30 -21.74 7.47
CA PHE A 269 22.98 -21.96 8.06
C PHE A 269 22.50 -20.74 8.86
N THR A 270 21.19 -20.52 8.87
CA THR A 270 20.51 -19.50 9.70
C THR A 270 19.79 -20.17 10.88
N SER A 271 18.99 -19.41 11.62
CA SER A 271 18.11 -19.98 12.66
C SER A 271 17.04 -20.93 12.09
N VAL A 272 16.75 -20.83 10.78
CA VAL A 272 15.69 -21.59 10.11
C VAL A 272 16.21 -22.92 9.56
N GLY A 273 17.43 -22.96 9.03
CA GLY A 273 17.99 -24.19 8.48
C GLY A 273 19.26 -24.02 7.68
N ASP A 274 19.71 -25.14 7.11
CA ASP A 274 20.89 -25.24 6.27
C ASP A 274 20.61 -24.73 4.86
N GLY A 275 21.56 -23.97 4.30
CA GLY A 275 21.58 -23.62 2.89
C GLY A 275 22.26 -24.68 2.02
N PRO A 276 22.35 -24.46 0.70
CA PRO A 276 23.01 -25.39 -0.20
C PRO A 276 24.53 -25.43 0.04
N PRO A 277 25.18 -26.59 -0.13
CA PRO A 277 26.63 -26.71 -0.07
C PRO A 277 27.31 -26.15 -1.34
N SER A 278 28.48 -25.54 -1.18
CA SER A 278 29.36 -25.06 -2.26
C SER A 278 29.71 -26.15 -3.26
N ASP A 279 30.27 -25.79 -4.41
CA ASP A 279 30.93 -26.78 -5.27
C ASP A 279 32.05 -27.51 -4.54
N ILE A 280 32.36 -28.72 -5.02
CA ILE A 280 33.44 -29.53 -4.47
C ILE A 280 34.77 -28.90 -4.85
N ILE A 281 35.60 -28.63 -3.85
CA ILE A 281 37.04 -28.37 -4.03
C ILE A 281 37.84 -29.56 -3.52
N GLN A 282 39.07 -29.72 -4.04
CA GLN A 282 39.97 -30.78 -3.61
C GLN A 282 41.28 -30.23 -3.07
N VAL A 283 41.79 -30.85 -2.01
CA VAL A 283 43.11 -30.57 -1.46
C VAL A 283 43.82 -31.90 -1.19
N LYS A 284 45.10 -31.98 -1.55
CA LYS A 284 45.93 -33.14 -1.26
C LYS A 284 46.83 -32.86 -0.06
N THR A 285 46.79 -33.74 0.94
CA THR A 285 47.66 -33.64 2.11
C THR A 285 49.12 -33.98 1.73
N GLN A 286 50.08 -33.31 2.37
CA GLN A 286 51.50 -33.53 2.11
C GLN A 286 51.92 -34.95 2.50
N GLN A 287 52.91 -35.51 1.82
CA GLN A 287 53.59 -36.72 2.29
C GLN A 287 54.41 -36.35 3.53
N GLY A 288 54.23 -37.11 4.62
CA GLY A 288 54.96 -36.91 5.88
C GLY A 288 56.42 -37.32 5.78
#